data_AF-A0A1H9N8S5-F1
#
_entry.id   AF-A0A1H9N8S5-F1
#
_cell.length_a   1.000
_cell.length_b   1.000
_cell.length_c   1.000
_cell.angle_alpha   90.00
_cell.angle_beta   90.00
_cell.angle_gamma   90.00
#
_symmetry.space_group_name_H-M   'P 1'
#
loop_
_entity.id
_entity.type
_entity.pdbx_description
1 polymer ?
#
loop_
_entity_poly.entity_id
_entity_poly.type
_entity_poly.pdbx_seq_one_letter_code
_entity_poly.pdbx_strand_id
1 'polypeptide(L)'
;MDDAPVPGADGARRLAETMFAEALAAGQSTRAVADDAVADEVRQALRDLGRTADVRLRTARMNDLVVVARLDAAIWTDDTATMRAKLTPPS
;
A
#
# COMPACT_ATOMS: atom_id res chain seq x y z
N MET A 1 12.48 -27.54 -19.55
CA MET A 1 13.23 -26.67 -18.63
C MET A 1 12.41 -25.40 -18.57
N ASP A 2 11.43 -25.39 -17.67
CA ASP A 2 10.47 -24.30 -17.52
C ASP A 2 11.21 -23.03 -17.10
N ASP A 3 11.13 -22.03 -17.97
CA ASP A 3 11.52 -20.66 -17.66
C ASP A 3 10.40 -20.12 -16.76
N ALA A 4 10.53 -20.37 -15.45
CA ALA A 4 9.65 -19.78 -14.46
C ALA A 4 9.76 -18.26 -14.64
N PRO A 5 8.65 -17.53 -14.86
CA PRO A 5 8.73 -16.09 -14.98
C PRO A 5 9.29 -15.57 -13.66
N VAL A 6 10.54 -15.11 -13.70
CA VAL A 6 11.08 -14.22 -12.66
C VAL A 6 10.01 -13.14 -12.52
N PRO A 7 9.44 -12.89 -11.33
CA PRO A 7 8.49 -11.81 -11.17
C PRO A 7 9.26 -10.49 -11.33
N GLY A 8 9.57 -10.15 -12.58
CA GLY A 8 10.24 -8.92 -12.96
C GLY A 8 9.28 -7.74 -12.87
N ALA A 9 9.78 -6.56 -13.27
CA ALA A 9 9.08 -5.28 -13.17
C ALA A 9 7.60 -5.30 -13.64
N ASP A 10 7.26 -6.12 -14.63
CA ASP A 10 5.88 -6.28 -15.11
C ASP A 10 4.93 -6.92 -14.07
N GLY A 11 5.44 -7.83 -13.24
CA GLY A 11 4.69 -8.44 -12.14
C GLY A 11 4.44 -7.45 -11.01
N ALA A 12 5.47 -6.70 -10.61
CA ALA A 12 5.34 -5.65 -9.61
C ALA A 12 4.36 -4.55 -10.06
N ARG A 13 4.39 -4.18 -11.34
CA ARG A 13 3.47 -3.19 -11.90
C ARG A 13 2.01 -3.65 -11.86
N ARG A 14 1.70 -4.87 -12.32
CA ARG A 14 0.33 -5.41 -12.26
C ARG A 14 -0.18 -5.55 -10.82
N LEU A 15 0.69 -5.93 -9.89
CA LEU A 15 0.36 -5.99 -8.47
C LEU A 15 0.01 -4.60 -7.93
N ALA A 16 0.81 -3.58 -8.26
CA ALA A 16 0.54 -2.19 -7.89
C ALA A 16 -0.79 -1.68 -8.46
N GLU A 17 -1.11 -2.00 -9.71
CA GLU A 17 -2.39 -1.62 -10.34
C GLU A 17 -3.58 -2.27 -9.62
N THR A 18 -3.47 -3.55 -9.27
CA THR A 18 -4.50 -4.26 -8.50
C THR A 18 -4.68 -3.63 -7.12
N MET A 19 -3.58 -3.39 -6.41
CA MET A 19 -3.62 -2.76 -5.08
C MET A 19 -4.17 -1.33 -5.13
N PHE A 20 -3.85 -0.58 -6.20
CA PHE A 20 -4.37 0.77 -6.39
C PHE A 20 -5.89 0.76 -6.61
N ALA A 21 -6.40 -0.11 -7.48
CA ALA A 21 -7.83 -0.26 -7.70
C ALA A 21 -8.59 -0.63 -6.42
N GLU A 22 -8.04 -1.53 -5.61
CA GLU A 22 -8.61 -1.88 -4.31
C GLU A 22 -8.56 -0.72 -3.32
N ALA A 23 -7.45 0.03 -3.28
CA ALA A 23 -7.35 1.22 -2.45
C ALA A 23 -8.36 2.30 -2.86
N LEU A 24 -8.68 2.44 -4.16
CA LEU A 24 -9.74 3.32 -4.62
C LEU A 24 -11.12 2.87 -4.11
N ALA A 25 -11.41 1.58 -4.13
CA ALA A 25 -12.71 1.02 -3.75
C ALA A 25 -12.92 0.91 -2.24
N ALA A 26 -11.91 0.44 -1.50
CA ALA A 26 -11.99 0.10 -0.07
C ALA A 26 -11.16 1.03 0.83
N GLY A 27 -10.48 2.02 0.24
CA GLY A 27 -9.61 2.98 0.93
C GLY A 27 -8.22 2.45 1.27
N GLN A 28 -8.00 1.14 1.28
CA GLN A 28 -6.68 0.52 1.49
C GLN A 28 -6.55 -0.84 0.79
N SER A 29 -5.31 -1.30 0.60
CA SER A 29 -4.97 -2.64 0.14
C SER A 29 -3.64 -3.10 0.73
N THR A 30 -3.52 -4.40 0.96
CA THR A 30 -2.33 -5.05 1.50
C THR A 30 -2.02 -6.29 0.67
N ARG A 31 -0.72 -6.51 0.37
CA ARG A 31 -0.23 -7.68 -0.37
C ARG A 31 1.11 -8.15 0.13
N ALA A 32 1.31 -9.46 0.11
CA ALA A 32 2.62 -10.06 0.31
C ALA A 32 3.49 -9.89 -0.94
N VAL A 33 4.79 -9.72 -0.72
CA VAL A 33 5.83 -9.60 -1.76
C VAL A 33 7.00 -10.50 -1.41
N ALA A 34 7.70 -10.98 -2.44
CA ALA A 34 8.74 -12.00 -2.27
C ALA A 34 9.97 -11.47 -1.53
N ASP A 35 10.36 -10.22 -1.81
CA ASP A 35 11.55 -9.58 -1.26
C ASP A 35 11.42 -8.05 -1.28
N ASP A 36 12.46 -7.39 -0.79
CA ASP A 36 12.50 -5.94 -0.68
C ASP A 36 12.66 -5.23 -2.03
N ALA A 37 13.28 -5.86 -3.02
CA ALA A 37 13.40 -5.28 -4.36
C ALA A 37 12.01 -5.20 -5.02
N VAL A 38 11.23 -6.28 -4.98
CA VAL A 38 9.84 -6.30 -5.44
C VAL A 38 9.00 -5.30 -4.64
N ALA A 39 9.21 -5.21 -3.33
CA ALA A 39 8.50 -4.24 -2.50
C ALA A 39 8.72 -2.80 -2.95
N ASP A 40 9.96 -2.44 -3.26
CA ASP A 40 10.31 -1.09 -3.68
C ASP A 40 9.77 -0.78 -5.09
N GLU A 41 9.80 -1.74 -6.01
CA GLU A 41 9.19 -1.62 -7.34
C GLU A 41 7.66 -1.40 -7.24
N VAL A 42 6.96 -2.20 -6.44
CA VAL A 42 5.50 -2.06 -6.22
C VAL A 42 5.19 -0.68 -5.63
N ARG A 43 5.95 -0.25 -4.62
CA ARG A 43 5.74 1.06 -3.98
C ARG A 43 6.01 2.21 -4.93
N GLN A 44 7.02 2.10 -5.79
CA GLN A 44 7.31 3.10 -6.80
C GLN A 44 6.17 3.19 -7.82
N ALA A 45 5.71 2.04 -8.33
CA ALA A 45 4.57 1.99 -9.25
C ALA A 45 3.30 2.57 -8.63
N LEU A 46 3.01 2.31 -7.35
CA LEU A 46 1.89 2.90 -6.62
C LEU A 46 1.99 4.44 -6.52
N ARG A 47 3.19 4.98 -6.28
CA ARG A 47 3.39 6.45 -6.25
C ARG A 47 3.13 7.08 -7.60
N ASP A 48 3.56 6.44 -8.68
CA ASP A 48 3.38 6.95 -10.04
C ASP A 48 1.90 6.87 -10.47
N LEU A 49 1.20 5.80 -10.10
CA LEU A 49 -0.26 5.68 -10.27
C LEU A 49 -1.01 6.76 -9.49
N GLY A 50 -0.68 6.95 -8.20
CA GLY A 50 -1.27 7.98 -7.38
C GLY A 50 -1.06 9.39 -7.94
N ARG A 51 0.16 9.70 -8.41
CA ARG A 51 0.46 10.99 -9.06
C ARG A 51 -0.35 11.18 -10.35
N THR A 52 -0.45 10.15 -11.17
CA THR A 52 -1.17 10.21 -12.46
C THR A 52 -2.66 10.39 -12.27
N ALA A 53 -3.23 9.77 -11.23
CA ALA A 53 -4.65 9.85 -10.92
C ALA A 53 -5.02 11.01 -9.98
N ASP A 54 -4.05 11.84 -9.56
CA ASP A 54 -4.20 12.88 -8.52
C ASP A 54 -4.78 12.34 -7.19
N VAL A 55 -4.39 11.12 -6.81
CA VAL A 55 -4.82 10.46 -5.57
C VAL A 55 -3.67 10.45 -4.56
N ARG A 56 -3.91 11.00 -3.38
CA ARG A 56 -2.95 11.01 -2.28
C ARG A 56 -2.90 9.64 -1.60
N LEU A 57 -1.83 8.91 -1.83
CA LEU A 57 -1.58 7.59 -1.24
C LEU A 57 -0.48 7.66 -0.18
N ARG A 58 -0.56 6.76 0.79
CA ARG A 58 0.53 6.44 1.72
C ARG A 58 0.86 4.97 1.64
N THR A 59 2.13 4.66 1.41
CA THR A 59 2.62 3.28 1.28
C THR A 59 3.53 2.93 2.45
N ALA A 60 3.36 1.75 3.04
CA ALA A 60 4.20 1.22 4.09
C ALA A 60 4.70 -0.19 3.76
N ARG A 61 5.78 -0.58 4.42
CA ARG A 61 6.37 -1.91 4.38
C ARG A 61 6.31 -2.51 5.78
N MET A 62 5.80 -3.74 5.90
CA MET A 62 5.76 -4.49 7.15
C MET A 62 6.13 -5.95 6.87
N ASN A 63 7.29 -6.41 7.34
CA ASN A 63 7.80 -7.79 7.21
C ASN A 63 7.94 -8.32 5.78
N ASP A 64 6.91 -8.92 5.19
CA ASP A 64 6.79 -9.41 3.80
C ASP A 64 5.60 -8.75 3.07
N LEU A 65 4.93 -7.79 3.72
CA LEU A 65 3.78 -7.06 3.19
C LEU A 65 4.14 -5.66 2.69
N VAL A 66 3.49 -5.26 1.60
CA VAL A 66 3.30 -3.87 1.18
C VAL A 66 1.86 -3.48 1.49
N VAL A 67 1.69 -2.32 2.12
CA VAL A 67 0.40 -1.72 2.45
C VAL A 67 0.28 -0.39 1.72
N VAL A 68 -0.88 -0.13 1.13
CA VAL A 68 -1.24 1.17 0.57
C VAL A 68 -2.58 1.62 1.13
N ALA A 69 -2.65 2.88 1.53
CA ALA A 69 -3.89 3.51 1.99
C ALA A 69 -4.06 4.87 1.31
N ARG A 70 -5.32 5.20 0.99
CA ARG A 70 -5.73 6.53 0.57
C ARG A 70 -5.74 7.48 1.77
N LEU A 71 -5.12 8.65 1.60
CA LEU A 71 -5.09 9.69 2.62
C LEU A 71 -6.38 10.51 2.69
N ASP A 72 -7.14 10.52 1.60
CA ASP A 72 -8.46 11.16 1.51
C ASP A 72 -9.60 10.21 1.88
N ALA A 73 -9.33 8.90 1.98
CA ALA A 73 -10.28 7.97 2.54
C ALA A 73 -10.47 8.27 4.03
N ALA A 74 -11.72 8.24 4.49
CA ALA A 74 -12.13 8.43 5.88
C ALA A 74 -11.62 7.33 6.84
N ILE A 75 -10.51 6.66 6.51
CA ILE A 75 -9.77 5.76 7.40
C ILE A 75 -8.98 6.58 8.44
N TRP A 76 -8.64 7.83 8.10
CA TRP A 76 -7.88 8.75 8.96
C TRP A 76 -8.75 9.79 9.70
N THR A 77 -10.08 9.63 9.70
CA THR A 77 -10.98 10.56 10.41
C THR A 77 -11.14 10.24 11.90
N ASP A 78 -10.44 9.25 12.45
CA ASP A 78 -10.33 9.14 13.91
C ASP A 78 -9.36 10.24 14.37
N ASP A 79 -9.93 11.30 14.94
CA ASP A 79 -9.22 12.49 15.39
C ASP A 79 -8.02 12.09 16.24
N THR A 80 -6.86 12.69 16.01
CA THR A 80 -5.58 12.26 16.63
C THR A 80 -5.68 12.28 18.17
N ALA A 81 -6.58 13.12 18.71
CA ALA A 81 -6.94 13.17 20.12
C ALA A 81 -7.60 11.87 20.64
N THR A 82 -8.50 11.27 19.87
CA THR A 82 -9.22 10.03 20.22
C THR A 82 -8.27 8.83 20.25
N MET A 83 -7.30 8.77 19.32
CA MET A 83 -6.28 7.71 19.34
C MET A 83 -5.35 7.82 20.57
N ARG A 84 -4.96 9.04 20.98
CA ARG A 84 -4.13 9.23 22.17
C ARG A 84 -4.87 8.83 23.45
N ALA A 85 -6.19 9.07 23.53
CA ALA A 85 -7.03 8.63 24.64
C ALA A 85 -7.14 7.10 24.73
N LYS A 86 -7.26 6.40 23.60
CA LYS A 86 -7.31 4.92 23.57
C LYS A 86 -5.98 4.24 23.94
N LEU A 87 -4.86 4.92 23.74
CA LEU A 87 -3.51 4.39 23.98
C LEU A 87 -2.92 4.77 25.35
N THR A 88 -3.63 5.59 26.14
CA THR A 88 -3.18 5.95 27.49
C THR A 88 -3.92 5.04 28.49
N PRO A 89 -3.24 4.09 29.16
CA PRO A 89 -3.88 3.30 30.21
C PRO A 89 -4.30 4.22 31.37
N PRO A 90 -5.46 3.99 32.00
CA PRO A 90 -5.87 4.76 33.17
C PRO A 90 -4.90 4.49 34.32
N SER A 91 -4.42 5.56 34.94
CA SER A 91 -3.61 5.55 36.17
C SER A 91 -4.36 4.94 37.34
#